data_AF-A0A1D7XBR6-F1
#
_entry.id   AF-A0A1D7XBR6-F1
#
_cell.length_a   1.000
_cell.length_b   1.000
_cell.length_c   1.000
_cell.angle_alpha   90.00
_cell.angle_beta   90.00
_cell.angle_gamma   90.00
#
_symmetry.space_group_name_H-M   'P 1'
#
loop_
_entity.id
_entity.type
_entity.pdbx_description
1 polymer ?
#
loop_
_entity_poly.entity_id
_entity_poly.type
_entity_poly.pdbx_seq_one_letter_code
_entity_poly.pdbx_strand_id
1 'polypeptide(L)'
;MKVQEKKSTRTTHGNTYLKRILCEVAWCITRVRNSYLSSWYWKVKQRRGAKKALIALARKLLVIIYNLLKNGTDYDETSFEKAKQKQERFRIKKIIAEARKLGLEIREVNSVV
;
A
#
# COMPACT_ATOMS: atom_id res chain seq x y z
N MET A 1 31.30 -1.50 -3.58
CA MET A 1 29.90 -1.98 -3.55
C MET A 1 29.37 -1.81 -2.12
N LYS A 2 28.55 -0.79 -1.82
CA LYS A 2 28.04 -0.58 -0.45
C LYS A 2 27.00 -1.67 -0.15
N VAL A 3 27.37 -2.67 0.64
CA VAL A 3 26.44 -3.65 1.20
C VAL A 3 25.46 -2.86 2.06
N GLN A 4 24.21 -2.75 1.61
CA GLN A 4 23.16 -2.14 2.41
C GLN A 4 22.87 -3.08 3.58
N GLU A 5 23.41 -2.74 4.75
CA GLU A 5 23.06 -3.30 6.05
C GLU A 5 21.54 -3.44 6.17
N LYS A 6 21.06 -4.68 6.33
CA LYS A 6 19.62 -4.96 6.46
C LYS A 6 19.12 -4.38 7.78
N LYS A 7 18.41 -3.25 7.70
CA LYS A 7 17.71 -2.66 8.86
C LYS A 7 16.82 -3.71 9.54
N SER A 8 16.87 -3.72 10.88
CA SER A 8 16.11 -4.67 11.70
C SER A 8 14.63 -4.71 11.29
N THR A 9 14.11 -5.93 11.05
CA THR A 9 12.71 -6.15 10.67
C THR A 9 11.80 -6.38 11.90
N ARG A 10 12.30 -6.09 13.10
CA ARG A 10 11.59 -6.36 14.34
C ARG A 10 10.37 -5.43 14.46
N THR A 11 9.19 -6.00 14.67
CA THR A 11 8.01 -5.22 15.02
C THR A 11 8.21 -4.55 16.38
N THR A 12 7.87 -3.27 16.47
CA THR A 12 7.86 -2.49 17.72
C THR A 12 6.89 -3.10 18.74
N HIS A 13 7.22 -2.95 20.03
CA HIS A 13 6.33 -3.32 21.13
C HIS A 13 5.11 -2.37 21.17
N GLY A 14 3.95 -2.92 21.55
CA GLY A 14 2.68 -2.21 21.66
C GLY A 14 1.65 -3.09 22.35
N ASN A 15 0.42 -2.60 22.53
CA ASN A 15 -0.64 -3.34 23.21
C ASN A 15 -0.93 -4.68 22.50
N THR A 16 -0.72 -5.78 23.22
CA THR A 16 -0.88 -7.16 22.75
C THR A 16 -2.31 -7.49 22.37
N TYR A 17 -3.30 -7.00 23.12
CA TYR A 17 -4.72 -7.22 22.82
C TYR A 17 -5.13 -6.54 21.52
N LEU A 18 -4.79 -5.26 21.36
CA LEU A 18 -5.10 -4.51 20.15
C LEU A 18 -4.44 -5.15 18.93
N LYS A 19 -3.19 -5.59 19.05
CA LYS A 19 -2.49 -6.30 17.99
C LYS A 19 -3.20 -7.59 17.60
N ARG A 20 -3.70 -8.36 18.58
CA ARG A 20 -4.41 -9.62 18.34
C ARG A 20 -5.72 -9.36 17.60
N ILE A 21 -6.54 -8.43 18.08
CA ILE A 21 -7.82 -8.06 17.44
C ILE A 21 -7.59 -7.58 16.00
N LEU A 22 -6.61 -6.69 15.79
CA LEU A 22 -6.30 -6.20 14.45
C LEU A 22 -5.78 -7.29 13.52
N CYS A 23 -5.06 -8.29 14.05
CA CYS A 23 -4.63 -9.45 13.26
C CYS A 23 -5.81 -10.32 12.83
N GLU A 24 -6.79 -10.57 13.72
CA GLU A 24 -8.01 -11.32 13.36
C GLU A 24 -8.84 -10.58 12.31
N VAL A 25 -9.05 -9.27 12.51
CA VAL A 25 -9.75 -8.42 11.53
C VAL A 25 -9.00 -8.41 10.19
N ALA A 26 -7.68 -8.27 10.22
CA ALA A 26 -6.84 -8.35 9.03
C ALA A 26 -7.00 -9.70 8.32
N TRP A 27 -7.11 -10.80 9.06
CA TRP A 27 -7.34 -12.13 8.51
C TRP A 27 -8.70 -12.21 7.79
N CYS A 28 -9.77 -11.70 8.40
CA CYS A 28 -11.08 -11.63 7.76
C CYS A 28 -11.02 -10.83 6.45
N ILE A 29 -10.34 -9.68 6.43
CA ILE A 29 -10.18 -8.84 5.23
C ILE A 29 -9.46 -9.57 4.10
N THR A 30 -8.56 -10.52 4.40
CA THR A 30 -7.88 -11.30 3.34
C THR A 30 -8.84 -12.17 2.53
N ARG A 31 -10.01 -12.52 3.10
CA ARG A 31 -11.02 -13.37 2.47
C ARG A 31 -12.09 -12.56 1.73
N VAL A 32 -12.20 -11.27 2.00
CA VAL A 32 -13.15 -10.38 1.32
C VAL A 32 -12.72 -10.19 -0.13
N ARG A 33 -13.65 -10.40 -1.08
CA ARG A 33 -13.42 -10.16 -2.50
C ARG A 33 -13.66 -8.68 -2.83
N ASN A 34 -12.87 -8.16 -3.75
CA ASN A 34 -13.02 -6.82 -4.34
C ASN A 34 -12.81 -5.60 -3.41
N SER A 35 -12.11 -5.76 -2.27
CA SER A 35 -11.70 -4.61 -1.45
C SER A 35 -10.26 -4.18 -1.76
N TYR A 36 -10.00 -2.87 -1.72
CA TYR A 36 -8.67 -2.28 -1.91
C TYR A 36 -7.62 -2.88 -0.95
N LEU A 37 -8.01 -3.10 0.31
CA LEU A 37 -7.15 -3.67 1.35
C LEU A 37 -6.76 -5.12 1.03
N SER A 38 -7.70 -5.90 0.49
CA SER A 38 -7.46 -7.28 0.06
C SER A 38 -6.45 -7.34 -1.09
N SER A 39 -6.63 -6.51 -2.13
CA SER A 39 -5.70 -6.46 -3.27
C SER A 39 -4.31 -5.98 -2.85
N TRP A 40 -4.24 -5.03 -1.91
CA TRP A 40 -2.97 -4.59 -1.33
C TRP A 40 -2.28 -5.72 -0.56
N TYR A 41 -3.02 -6.50 0.23
CA TYR A 41 -2.47 -7.67 0.96
C TYR A 41 -1.84 -8.68 0.01
N TRP A 42 -2.52 -9.05 -1.08
CA TRP A 42 -1.99 -10.02 -2.05
C TRP A 42 -0.68 -9.56 -2.69
N LYS A 43 -0.57 -8.27 -3.04
CA LYS A 43 0.68 -7.66 -3.56
C LYS A 43 1.82 -7.68 -2.54
N VAL A 44 1.53 -7.61 -1.25
CA VAL A 44 2.55 -7.66 -0.18
C VAL A 44 2.91 -9.11 0.14
N LYS A 45 1.92 -10.01 0.17
CA LYS A 45 2.10 -11.45 0.39
C LYS A 45 3.06 -12.04 -0.63
N GLN A 46 2.92 -11.71 -1.92
CA GLN A 46 3.84 -12.17 -2.97
C GLN A 46 5.29 -11.73 -2.72
N ARG A 47 5.52 -10.55 -2.14
CA ARG A 47 6.87 -9.98 -1.94
C ARG A 47 7.53 -10.36 -0.61
N ARG A 48 6.75 -10.59 0.45
CA ARG A 48 7.28 -10.73 1.84
C ARG A 48 6.77 -11.96 2.59
N GLY A 49 5.85 -12.72 2.01
CA GLY A 49 5.21 -13.87 2.64
C GLY A 49 3.99 -13.51 3.50
N ALA A 50 3.16 -14.52 3.79
CA ALA A 50 1.83 -14.34 4.38
C ALA A 50 1.84 -13.72 5.79
N LYS A 51 2.69 -14.23 6.70
CA LYS A 51 2.77 -13.74 8.09
C LYS A 51 3.15 -12.26 8.16
N LYS A 52 4.15 -11.85 7.37
CA LYS A 52 4.60 -10.45 7.32
C LYS A 52 3.56 -9.54 6.66
N ALA A 53 2.86 -10.03 5.64
CA ALA A 53 1.79 -9.30 5.00
C ALA A 53 0.60 -9.04 5.94
N LEU A 54 0.25 -10.02 6.79
CA LEU A 54 -0.85 -9.88 7.75
C LEU A 54 -0.55 -8.80 8.80
N ILE A 55 0.66 -8.82 9.38
CA ILE A 55 1.10 -7.80 10.35
C ILE A 55 1.15 -6.41 9.69
N ALA A 56 1.60 -6.34 8.44
CA ALA A 56 1.62 -5.09 7.68
C ALA A 56 0.20 -4.56 7.40
N LEU A 57 -0.76 -5.45 7.12
CA LEU A 57 -2.17 -5.11 6.94
C LEU A 57 -2.79 -4.60 8.26
N ALA A 58 -2.53 -5.26 9.38
CA ALA A 58 -2.96 -4.82 10.70
C ALA A 58 -2.44 -3.40 11.05
N ARG A 59 -1.17 -3.11 10.76
CA ARG A 59 -0.61 -1.76 10.92
C ARG A 59 -1.30 -0.75 10.00
N LYS A 60 -1.57 -1.11 8.74
CA LYS A 60 -2.26 -0.24 7.80
C LYS A 60 -3.67 0.10 8.28
N LEU A 61 -4.41 -0.89 8.79
CA LEU A 61 -5.73 -0.70 9.38
C LEU A 61 -5.69 0.21 10.60
N LEU A 62 -4.72 0.02 11.51
CA LEU A 62 -4.56 0.89 12.67
C LEU A 62 -4.38 2.37 12.29
N VAL A 63 -3.56 2.64 11.27
CA VAL A 63 -3.34 4.01 10.78
C VAL A 63 -4.60 4.59 10.16
N ILE A 64 -5.37 3.78 9.42
CA ILE A 64 -6.66 4.20 8.87
C ILE A 64 -7.60 4.58 10.02
N ILE A 65 -7.82 3.68 10.97
CA ILE A 65 -8.70 3.92 12.14
C ILE A 65 -8.27 5.18 12.90
N TYR A 66 -6.98 5.34 13.16
CA TYR A 66 -6.46 6.53 13.84
C TYR A 66 -6.78 7.82 13.08
N ASN A 67 -6.59 7.83 11.75
CA ASN A 67 -6.89 9.01 10.93
C ASN A 67 -8.39 9.29 10.86
N LEU A 68 -9.23 8.26 10.80
CA LEU A 68 -10.69 8.42 10.83
C LEU A 68 -11.14 9.04 12.16
N LEU A 69 -10.65 8.51 13.28
CA LEU A 69 -10.96 9.04 14.61
C LEU A 69 -10.44 10.46 14.80
N LYS A 70 -9.25 10.77 14.30
CA LYS A 70 -8.64 12.10 14.42
C LYS A 70 -9.37 13.15 13.59
N ASN A 71 -9.81 12.80 12.39
CA ASN A 71 -10.43 13.73 11.46
C ASN A 71 -11.96 13.74 11.56
N GLY A 72 -12.58 12.81 12.28
CA GLY A 72 -14.03 12.67 12.37
C GLY A 72 -14.68 12.28 11.05
N THR A 73 -13.93 11.69 10.12
CA THR A 73 -14.40 11.34 8.77
C THR A 73 -14.77 9.87 8.68
N ASP A 74 -15.77 9.56 7.84
CA ASP A 74 -16.15 8.18 7.55
C ASP A 74 -15.14 7.44 6.67
N TYR A 75 -15.19 6.11 6.75
CA TYR A 75 -14.38 5.24 5.89
C TYR A 75 -14.94 5.26 4.46
N ASP A 76 -14.19 5.85 3.55
CA ASP A 76 -14.52 5.92 2.13
C ASP A 76 -13.50 5.12 1.29
N GLU A 77 -13.97 4.08 0.61
CA GLU A 77 -13.10 3.24 -0.21
C GLU A 77 -12.63 3.97 -1.49
N THR A 78 -13.37 4.98 -1.96
CA THR A 78 -12.99 5.78 -3.15
C THR A 78 -11.76 6.65 -2.91
N SER A 79 -11.53 7.04 -1.66
CA SER A 79 -10.34 7.77 -1.24
C SER A 79 -9.06 6.98 -1.49
N PHE A 80 -9.09 5.64 -1.43
CA PHE A 80 -7.94 4.81 -1.77
C PHE A 80 -7.67 4.73 -3.28
N GLU A 81 -8.71 4.75 -4.11
CA GLU A 81 -8.54 4.81 -5.57
C GLU A 81 -7.94 6.16 -6.01
N LYS A 82 -8.35 7.28 -5.39
CA LYS A 82 -7.71 8.59 -5.61
C LYS A 82 -6.21 8.56 -5.28
N ALA A 83 -5.84 7.90 -4.17
CA ALA A 83 -4.43 7.74 -3.79
C ALA A 83 -3.64 6.88 -4.78
N LYS A 84 -4.25 5.82 -5.32
CA LYS A 84 -3.66 4.95 -6.36
C LYS A 84 -3.43 5.72 -7.67
N GLN A 85 -4.43 6.46 -8.14
CA GLN A 85 -4.31 7.31 -9.34
C GLN A 85 -3.19 8.36 -9.18
N LYS A 86 -3.10 8.98 -7.99
CA LYS A 86 -2.02 9.93 -7.69
C LYS A 86 -0.65 9.26 -7.82
N GLN A 87 -0.47 8.05 -7.27
CA GLN A 87 0.79 7.31 -7.37
C GLN A 87 1.13 6.94 -8.82
N GLU A 88 0.14 6.54 -9.60
CA GLU A 88 0.32 6.19 -11.02
C GLU A 88 0.75 7.40 -11.85
N ARG A 89 0.13 8.56 -11.63
CA ARG A 89 0.54 9.84 -12.24
C ARG A 89 1.99 10.18 -11.90
N PHE A 90 2.42 10.00 -10.65
CA PHE A 90 3.83 10.21 -10.29
C PHE A 90 4.77 9.21 -10.96
N ARG A 91 4.36 7.96 -11.10
CA ARG A 91 5.15 6.93 -11.79
C ARG A 91 5.32 7.27 -13.28
N ILE A 92 4.23 7.67 -13.94
CA ILE A 92 4.25 8.13 -15.33
C ILE A 92 5.20 9.33 -15.47
N LYS A 93 5.05 10.35 -14.63
CA LYS A 93 5.95 11.52 -14.62
C LYS A 93 7.42 11.14 -14.46
N LYS A 94 7.72 10.18 -13.58
CA LYS A 94 9.09 9.69 -13.37
C LYS A 94 9.64 8.97 -14.60
N ILE A 95 8.84 8.10 -15.21
CA ILE A 95 9.22 7.39 -16.45
C ILE A 95 9.46 8.38 -17.58
N ILE A 96 8.59 9.38 -17.74
CA ILE A 96 8.74 10.47 -18.72
C ILE A 96 10.08 11.19 -18.50
N ALA A 97 10.40 11.54 -17.25
CA ALA A 97 11.65 12.22 -16.92
C ALA A 97 12.88 11.35 -17.22
N GLU A 98 12.79 10.03 -17.00
CA GLU A 98 13.86 9.08 -17.27
C GLU A 98 14.05 8.84 -18.79
N ALA A 99 12.97 8.70 -19.54
CA ALA A 99 13.01 8.58 -21.00
C ALA A 99 13.60 9.84 -21.67
N ARG A 100 13.21 11.04 -21.20
CA ARG A 100 13.81 12.30 -21.67
C ARG A 100 15.31 12.39 -21.43
N LYS A 101 15.81 11.86 -20.29
CA LYS A 101 17.25 11.83 -20.00
C LYS A 101 18.02 10.91 -20.95
N LEU A 102 17.37 9.87 -21.48
CA LEU A 102 17.98 8.94 -22.44
C LEU A 102 17.89 9.44 -23.89
N GLY A 103 17.39 10.66 -24.12
CA GLY A 103 17.24 11.23 -25.46
C GLY A 103 16.06 10.67 -26.25
N LEU A 104 15.11 10.00 -25.58
CA LEU A 104 13.91 9.46 -26.21
C LEU A 104 12.81 10.52 -26.24
N GLU A 105 12.26 10.79 -27.41
CA GLU A 105 11.08 11.63 -27.57
C GLU A 105 9.81 10.84 -27.25
N ILE A 106 8.94 11.43 -26.44
CA ILE A 106 7.71 10.79 -25.98
C ILE A 106 6.57 11.35 -26.82
N ARG A 107 6.01 10.52 -27.69
CA ARG A 107 4.79 10.82 -28.43
C ARG A 107 3.60 10.25 -27.68
N GLU A 108 2.67 11.10 -27.26
CA GLU A 108 1.39 10.64 -26.73
C GLU A 108 0.59 10.03 -27.89
N VAL A 109 0.46 8.71 -27.87
CA VAL A 109 -0.41 8.01 -28.82
C VAL A 109 -1.81 8.06 -28.22
N ASN A 110 -2.64 8.99 -28.71
CA ASN A 110 -4.07 8.96 -28.47
C ASN A 110 -4.63 7.74 -29.22
N SER A 111 -4.69 6.58 -28.55
CA SER A 111 -5.46 5.45 -29.04
C SER A 111 -6.93 5.84 -28.97
N VAL A 112 -7.46 6.35 -30.07
CA VAL A 112 -8.91 6.45 -30.29
C VAL A 112 -9.42 5.02 -30.40
N VAL A 113 -10.01 4.53 -29.31
CA VAL A 113 -10.92 3.38 -29.27
C VAL A 113 -12.13 3.81 -28.47
#